data_AF-A0A356AZW1-F1
#
_entry.id   AF-A0A356AZW1-F1
#
_cell.length_a   1.000
_cell.length_b   1.000
_cell.length_c   1.000
_cell.angle_alpha   90.00
_cell.angle_beta   90.00
_cell.angle_gamma   90.00
#
_symmetry.space_group_name_H-M   'P 1'
#
loop_
_entity.id
_entity.type
_entity.pdbx_description
1 polymer ?
#
loop_
_entity_poly.entity_id
_entity_poly.type
_entity_poly.pdbx_seq_one_letter_code
_entity_poly.pdbx_strand_id
1 'polypeptide(L)' 'EIIARHEKGQPLLIGTISIEKSELLSAMLRKRGVKHQVLNAKYHDKEAEIVAQAGRYKAVTIATNMAG' A
#
# COMPACT_ATOMS: atom_id res chain seq x y z
N GLU A 1 -10.33 10.16 0.25
CA GLU A 1 -9.62 10.09 1.55
C GLU A 1 -8.13 9.79 1.43
N ILE A 2 -7.71 8.70 0.76
CA ILE A 2 -6.29 8.32 0.61
C ILE A 2 -5.44 9.45 0.01
N ILE A 3 -5.89 10.07 -1.08
CA ILE A 3 -5.16 11.15 -1.77
C ILE A 3 -4.97 12.34 -0.84
N ALA A 4 -6.03 12.80 -0.18
CA ALA A 4 -5.95 13.95 0.73
C ALA A 4 -4.98 13.70 1.89
N ARG A 5 -4.92 12.48 2.44
CA ARG A 5 -3.94 12.11 3.47
C ARG A 5 -2.52 12.01 2.92
N HIS A 6 -2.36 11.41 1.74
CA HIS A 6 -1.08 11.34 1.03
C HIS A 6 -0.52 12.72 0.68
N GLU A 7 -1.36 13.65 0.21
CA GLU A 7 -0.98 15.03 -0.09
C GLU A 7 -0.51 15.78 1.17
N LYS A 8 -1.19 15.54 2.30
CA LYS A 8 -0.77 16.02 3.65
C LYS A 8 0.50 15.34 4.18
N GLY A 9 0.98 14.29 3.51
CA GLY A 9 2.20 13.58 3.88
C GLY A 9 2.02 12.45 4.90
N GLN A 10 0.77 12.15 5.29
CA GLN A 10 0.47 11.10 6.23
C GLN A 10 0.77 9.73 5.59
N PRO A 11 1.51 8.83 6.28
CA PRO A 11 1.65 7.45 5.83
C PRO A 11 0.32 6.70 5.92
N LEU A 12 0.04 5.83 4.95
CA LEU A 12 -1.15 4.99 4.93
C LEU A 12 -0.81 3.51 4.72
N LEU A 13 -1.38 2.67 5.58
CA LEU A 13 -1.47 1.22 5.38
C LEU A 13 -2.93 0.87 5.12
N ILE A 14 -3.20 0.21 4.00
CA ILE A 14 -4.55 -0.10 3.52
C ILE A 14 -4.71 -1.61 3.45
N GLY A 15 -5.52 -2.16 4.34
CA GLY A 15 -5.90 -3.58 4.32
C GLY A 15 -6.96 -3.88 3.26
N THR A 16 -6.78 -4.96 2.51
CA THR A 16 -7.79 -5.49 1.58
C THR A 16 -8.02 -6.97 1.85
N ILE A 17 -9.21 -7.46 1.50
CA ILE A 17 -9.60 -8.86 1.75
C ILE A 17 -9.12 -9.82 0.65
N SER A 18 -8.73 -9.33 -0.53
CA SER A 18 -8.28 -10.16 -1.65
C SER A 18 -7.24 -9.46 -2.52
N ILE A 19 -6.43 -10.27 -3.22
CA ILE A 19 -5.41 -9.79 -4.16
C ILE A 19 -6.05 -8.96 -5.29
N GLU A 20 -7.20 -9.39 -5.81
CA GLU A 20 -7.91 -8.68 -6.87
C GLU A 20 -8.30 -7.25 -6.43
N LYS A 21 -8.77 -7.08 -5.19
CA LYS A 21 -9.09 -5.75 -4.64
C LYS A 21 -7.82 -4.91 -4.44
N SER A 22 -6.71 -5.53 -4.05
CA SER A 22 -5.39 -4.85 -3.99
C SER A 22 -4.95 -4.33 -5.35
N GLU A 23 -5.03 -5.15 -6.39
CA GLU A 23 -4.63 -4.77 -7.75
C GLU A 23 -5.54 -3.68 -8.34
N LEU A 24 -6.85 -3.79 -8.12
CA LEU A 24 -7.81 -2.76 -8.53
C LEU A 24 -7.48 -1.40 -7.87
N LEU A 25 -7.23 -1.40 -6.56
CA LEU A 25 -6.86 -0.19 -5.84
C LEU A 25 -5.51 0.36 -6.31
N SER A 26 -4.53 -0.52 -6.53
CA SER A 26 -3.22 -0.19 -7.09
C SER A 26 -3.34 0.54 -8.44
N ALA A 27 -4.15 0.00 -9.35
CA ALA A 27 -4.41 0.61 -10.65
C ALA A 27 -5.06 2.00 -10.51
N MET A 28 -6.05 2.15 -9.61
CA MET A 28 -6.69 3.43 -9.34
C MET A 28 -5.71 4.47 -8.79
N LEU A 29 -4.83 4.09 -7.85
CA LEU A 29 -3.84 4.98 -7.28
C LEU A 29 -2.76 5.36 -8.30
N ARG A 30 -2.33 4.42 -9.13
CA ARG A 30 -1.39 4.68 -10.23
C ARG A 30 -1.95 5.70 -11.23
N LYS A 31 -3.22 5.56 -11.63
CA LYS A 31 -3.91 6.52 -12.51
C LYS A 31 -3.95 7.94 -11.92
N ARG A 32 -3.92 8.05 -10.60
CA ARG A 32 -3.92 9.34 -9.87
C ARG A 32 -2.52 9.82 -9.48
N GLY A 33 -1.45 9.14 -9.94
CA GLY A 33 -0.07 9.53 -9.67
C GLY A 33 0.42 9.25 -8.25
N VAL A 34 -0.33 8.49 -7.45
CA VAL A 34 0.06 8.15 -6.07
C VAL A 34 0.99 6.94 -6.09
N LYS A 35 2.26 7.15 -5.72
CA LYS A 35 3.22 6.05 -5.51
C LYS A 35 2.79 5.23 -4.31
N HIS A 36 2.76 3.91 -4.49
CA HIS A 36 2.35 2.96 -3.45
C HIS A 36 3.04 1.61 -3.68
N GLN A 37 3.04 0.78 -2.64
CA GLN A 37 3.50 -0.60 -2.68
C GLN A 37 2.33 -1.56 -2.41
N VAL A 38 2.43 -2.79 -2.94
CA VAL A 38 1.42 -3.83 -2.75
C VAL A 38 2.08 -5.06 -2.13
N LEU A 39 1.51 -5.56 -1.03
CA LEU A 39 1.91 -6.77 -0.32
C LEU A 39 0.85 -7.84 -0.56
N ASN A 40 1.28 -8.96 -1.14
CA ASN A 40 0.41 -10.06 -1.58
C ASN A 40 0.78 -11.41 -0.95
N ALA A 41 1.59 -11.40 0.09
CA ALA A 41 2.04 -12.57 0.85
C ALA A 41 2.88 -13.55 0.03
N LYS A 42 3.52 -13.07 -1.04
CA LYS A 42 4.32 -13.92 -1.95
C LYS A 42 5.80 -13.98 -1.57
N TYR A 43 6.33 -12.94 -0.92
CA TYR A 43 7.76 -12.82 -0.61
C TYR A 43 7.97 -12.19 0.77
N HIS A 44 7.84 -12.99 1.82
CA HIS A 44 7.84 -12.50 3.21
C HIS A 44 9.04 -11.60 3.57
N ASP A 45 10.26 -11.96 3.19
CA ASP A 45 11.46 -11.15 3.52
C ASP A 45 11.42 -9.75 2.90
N LYS A 46 11.04 -9.67 1.62
CA LYS A 46 10.92 -8.38 0.91
C LYS A 46 9.74 -7.57 1.41
N GLU A 47 8.64 -8.24 1.77
CA GLU A 47 7.46 -7.59 2.32
C GLU A 47 7.76 -7.00 3.70
N ALA A 48 8.54 -7.69 4.55
CA ALA A 48 8.99 -7.17 5.83
C ALA A 48 9.81 -5.88 5.67
N GLU A 49 10.72 -5.82 4.67
CA GLU A 49 11.45 -4.60 4.35
C GLU A 49 10.50 -3.45 3.95
N ILE A 50 9.50 -3.73 3.13
CA ILE A 50 8.51 -2.73 2.69
C ILE A 50 7.65 -2.25 3.87
N VAL A 51 7.21 -3.16 4.73
CA VAL A 51 6.44 -2.85 5.95
C VAL A 51 7.26 -1.97 6.89
N ALA A 52 8.54 -2.26 7.07
CA ALA A 52 9.45 -1.42 7.86
C ALA A 52 9.54 0.02 7.34
N GLN A 53 9.29 0.25 6.04
CA GLN A 53 9.25 1.58 5.43
C GLN A 53 7.84 2.21 5.38
N ALA A 54 6.78 1.50 5.74
CA ALA A 54 5.39 1.95 5.56
C ALA A 54 5.02 3.19 6.39
N GLY A 55 5.76 3.48 7.47
CA GLY A 55 5.58 4.66 8.32
C GLY A 55 6.24 5.95 7.80
N ARG A 56 6.95 5.92 6.67
CA ARG A 56 7.66 7.10 6.14
C ARG A 56 6.71 8.14 5.54
N TYR A 57 7.15 9.40 5.52
CA TYR A 57 6.41 10.52 4.91
C TYR A 57 5.94 10.16 3.49
N LYS A 58 4.65 10.37 3.21
CA LYS A 58 3.98 10.02 1.94
C LYS A 58 3.98 8.54 1.56
N ALA A 59 4.38 7.61 2.43
CA ALA A 59 4.31 6.19 2.13
C ALA A 59 2.85 5.72 2.03
N VAL A 60 2.57 4.88 1.03
CA VAL A 60 1.27 4.22 0.86
C VAL A 60 1.53 2.75 0.60
N THR A 61 1.03 1.90 1.48
CA THR A 61 1.20 0.45 1.43
C THR A 61 -0.16 -0.21 1.39
N ILE A 62 -0.42 -1.04 0.39
CA ILE A 62 -1.62 -1.85 0.27
C ILE A 62 -1.25 -3.26 0.71
N ALA A 63 -1.92 -3.77 1.72
CA ALA A 63 -1.69 -5.11 2.24
C ALA A 63 -2.96 -5.94 2.04
N THR A 64 -2.83 -7.15 1.52
CA THR A 64 -3.90 -8.16 1.66
C THR A 64 -3.92 -8.67 3.10
N ASN A 65 -5.07 -9.15 3.58
CA ASN A 65 -5.27 -9.68 4.95
C ASN A 65 -4.28 -10.80 5.38
N MET A 66 -3.43 -11.24 4.46
CA MET A 66 -2.46 -12.32 4.62
C MET A 66 -0.99 -11.82 4.54
N ALA A 67 -0.77 -10.54 4.23
CA ALA A 67 0.53 -9.97 3.91
C ALA A 67 0.91 -8.89 4.92
N GLY A 68 2.10 -9.00 5.51
CA GLY A 68 2.61 -8.07 6.52
C GLY A 68 3.24 -8.77 7.70
#